data_AF-A0A959SMK9-F1
#
_entry.id   AF-A0A959SMK9-F1
#
_cell.length_a   1.000
_cell.length_b   1.000
_cell.length_c   1.000
_cell.angle_alpha   90.00
_cell.angle_beta   90.00
_cell.angle_gamma   90.00
#
_symmetry.space_group_name_H-M   'P 1'
#
loop_
_entity.id
_entity.type
_entity.pdbx_description
1 polymer ?
#
loop_
_entity_poly.entity_id
_entity_poly.type
_entity_poly.pdbx_seq_one_letter_code
_entity_poly.pdbx_strand_id
1 'polypeptide(L)'
;MRSFLLLLGSLLFSATVHAQEHVYDDLLILYVDEDYEKCLYKAERYTDKDDTRRDALPYLYLSLCSFEMSKMDKYTSDPEYKYASRDALKYAAKYRKKDKNLEFFKNYEDYWEELNTVDMETGFLYFDEGSYSKAKRQFQRMTTYYPENPGAWQMLGLAQLRMNLARDAAESMEGYRKAFAAIPDLDRLPKDQKRLLRESMIRYAEFLDSKGMQDSARATIAPGLEQFSGNPEFKGLYDALN
;
A
#
# COMPACT_ATOMS: atom_id res chain seq x y z
N MET A 1 -31.23 53.29 -47.70
CA MET A 1 -31.64 53.49 -46.29
C MET A 1 -31.62 52.14 -45.58
N ARG A 2 -30.94 52.10 -44.42
CA ARG A 2 -31.03 51.12 -43.32
C ARG A 2 -30.39 49.73 -43.59
N SER A 3 -29.16 49.51 -43.13
CA SER A 3 -28.75 49.08 -41.76
C SER A 3 -28.88 47.54 -41.61
N PHE A 4 -27.75 46.82 -41.62
CA PHE A 4 -26.98 46.32 -40.46
C PHE A 4 -27.70 45.18 -39.71
N LEU A 5 -27.11 43.97 -39.68
CA LEU A 5 -26.75 43.27 -38.44
C LEU A 5 -26.07 41.92 -38.72
N LEU A 6 -24.82 41.83 -38.26
CA LEU A 6 -24.04 40.61 -38.03
C LEU A 6 -24.70 39.78 -36.92
N LEU A 7 -24.73 38.46 -37.07
CA LEU A 7 -24.99 37.52 -35.98
C LEU A 7 -23.82 36.54 -35.90
N LEU A 8 -22.91 36.85 -34.97
CA LEU A 8 -21.80 36.02 -34.53
C LEU A 8 -22.39 34.98 -33.55
N GLY A 9 -22.51 33.72 -33.97
CA GLY A 9 -22.95 32.64 -33.11
C GLY A 9 -21.80 32.16 -32.21
N SER A 10 -21.75 32.63 -30.97
CA SER A 10 -20.88 32.07 -29.94
C SER A 10 -21.50 30.77 -29.40
N LEU A 11 -20.97 29.63 -29.81
CA LEU A 11 -21.22 28.33 -29.18
C LEU A 11 -20.57 28.32 -27.79
N LEU A 12 -21.39 28.54 -26.77
CA LEU A 12 -21.01 28.26 -25.38
C LEU A 12 -21.06 26.74 -25.19
N PHE A 13 -19.88 26.12 -25.16
CA PHE A 13 -19.73 24.74 -24.73
C PHE A 13 -19.88 24.72 -23.21
N SER A 14 -21.08 24.46 -22.71
CA SER A 14 -21.32 24.21 -21.30
C SER A 14 -20.71 22.85 -20.95
N ALA A 15 -19.47 22.85 -20.48
CA ALA A 15 -18.93 21.72 -19.75
C ALA A 15 -19.74 21.57 -18.46
N THR A 16 -20.67 20.62 -18.43
CA THR A 16 -21.28 20.18 -17.18
C THR A 16 -20.19 19.57 -16.32
N VAL A 17 -19.72 20.31 -15.32
CA VAL A 17 -18.99 19.74 -14.19
C VAL A 17 -19.98 18.81 -13.50
N HIS A 18 -19.90 17.51 -13.77
CA HIS A 18 -20.53 16.51 -12.92
C HIS A 18 -19.80 16.59 -11.57
N ALA A 19 -20.41 17.24 -10.59
CA ALA A 19 -20.07 16.96 -9.20
C ALA A 19 -20.29 15.46 -9.01
N GLN A 20 -19.24 14.73 -8.66
CA GLN A 20 -19.33 13.30 -8.37
C GLN A 20 -20.35 13.14 -7.23
N GLU A 21 -21.50 12.53 -7.52
CA GLU A 21 -22.41 12.07 -6.47
C GLU A 21 -21.61 11.14 -5.56
N HIS A 22 -21.53 11.46 -4.28
CA HIS A 22 -20.74 10.69 -3.33
C HIS A 22 -21.44 9.35 -3.07
N VAL A 23 -21.07 8.35 -3.86
CA VAL A 23 -21.55 6.97 -3.69
C VAL A 23 -21.14 6.49 -2.29
N TYR A 24 -22.11 6.03 -1.50
CA TYR A 24 -21.95 5.60 -0.10
C TYR A 24 -21.63 6.71 0.93
N ASP A 25 -22.20 7.90 0.78
CA ASP A 25 -22.19 8.97 1.81
C ASP A 25 -22.56 8.47 3.21
N ASP A 26 -23.45 7.49 3.27
CA ASP A 26 -23.88 6.90 4.52
C ASP A 26 -22.78 6.13 5.26
N LEU A 27 -21.81 5.53 4.54
CA LEU A 27 -20.62 4.94 5.14
C LEU A 27 -19.64 6.03 5.58
N LEU A 28 -19.48 7.09 4.77
CA LEU A 28 -18.62 8.22 5.10
C LEU A 28 -19.07 8.90 6.39
N ILE A 29 -20.37 9.18 6.52
CA ILE A 29 -20.96 9.80 7.72
C ILE A 29 -20.67 8.93 8.96
N LEU A 30 -20.95 7.63 8.89
CA LEU A 30 -20.70 6.72 10.02
C LEU A 30 -19.21 6.63 10.38
N TYR A 31 -18.32 6.66 9.39
CA TYR A 31 -16.88 6.65 9.62
C TYR A 31 -16.40 7.95 10.28
N VAL A 32 -16.85 9.11 9.79
CA VAL A 32 -16.50 10.43 10.34
C VAL A 32 -17.05 10.63 11.74
N ASP A 33 -18.25 10.11 12.01
CA ASP A 33 -18.86 10.11 13.35
C ASP A 33 -18.21 9.08 14.31
N GLU A 34 -17.15 8.38 13.87
CA GLU A 34 -16.45 7.32 14.60
C GLU A 34 -17.35 6.15 15.05
N ASP A 35 -18.49 5.98 14.39
CA ASP A 35 -19.44 4.88 14.60
C ASP A 35 -18.98 3.64 13.80
N TYR A 36 -17.77 3.18 14.10
CA TYR A 36 -17.07 2.17 13.33
C TYR A 36 -17.82 0.83 13.28
N GLU A 37 -18.51 0.44 14.34
CA GLU A 37 -19.32 -0.79 14.36
C GLU A 37 -20.47 -0.73 13.36
N LYS A 38 -21.23 0.36 13.36
CA LYS A 38 -22.34 0.53 12.39
C LYS A 38 -21.81 0.71 10.98
N CYS A 39 -20.71 1.45 10.81
CA CYS A 39 -20.07 1.61 9.51
C CYS A 39 -19.62 0.24 8.96
N LEU A 40 -18.93 -0.56 9.77
CA LEU A 40 -18.46 -1.90 9.41
C LEU A 40 -19.64 -2.80 9.05
N TYR A 41 -20.65 -2.92 9.92
CA TYR A 41 -21.86 -3.72 9.64
C TYR A 41 -22.55 -3.30 8.34
N LYS A 42 -22.70 -1.99 8.11
CA LYS A 42 -23.36 -1.47 6.92
C LYS A 42 -22.55 -1.73 5.66
N ALA A 43 -21.23 -1.54 5.72
CA ALA A 43 -20.32 -1.85 4.62
C ALA A 43 -20.34 -3.37 4.29
N GLU A 44 -20.38 -4.26 5.29
CA GLU A 44 -20.49 -5.71 5.07
C GLU A 44 -21.76 -6.05 4.29
N ARG A 45 -22.90 -5.44 4.66
CA ARG A 45 -24.16 -5.64 3.93
C ARG A 45 -24.09 -5.21 2.48
N TYR A 46 -23.35 -4.16 2.13
CA TYR A 46 -23.11 -3.80 0.73
C TYR A 46 -22.23 -4.84 0.02
N THR A 47 -21.26 -5.43 0.72
CA THR A 47 -20.43 -6.48 0.13
C THR A 47 -21.16 -7.82 -0.09
N ASP A 48 -22.32 -8.00 0.53
CA ASP A 48 -23.15 -9.21 0.40
C ASP A 48 -24.25 -9.11 -0.67
N LYS A 49 -24.69 -7.90 -1.02
CA LYS A 49 -25.76 -7.70 -2.00
C LYS A 49 -25.25 -7.85 -3.44
N ASP A 50 -26.07 -8.46 -4.31
CA ASP A 50 -25.68 -8.73 -5.69
C ASP A 50 -25.36 -7.48 -6.51
N ASP A 51 -26.03 -6.36 -6.21
CA ASP A 51 -25.88 -5.06 -6.87
C ASP A 51 -24.57 -4.35 -6.50
N THR A 52 -24.08 -4.53 -5.28
CA THR A 52 -23.01 -3.71 -4.68
C THR A 52 -21.77 -4.50 -4.27
N ARG A 53 -21.82 -5.84 -4.26
CA ARG A 53 -20.66 -6.71 -3.92
C ARG A 53 -19.45 -6.57 -4.85
N ARG A 54 -19.62 -5.91 -6.00
CA ARG A 54 -18.54 -5.66 -6.95
C ARG A 54 -17.88 -4.31 -6.75
N ASP A 55 -18.50 -3.44 -5.96
CA ASP A 55 -18.05 -2.07 -5.77
C ASP A 55 -16.90 -2.03 -4.77
N ALA A 56 -15.96 -1.11 -5.00
CA ALA A 56 -14.72 -1.08 -4.25
C ALA A 56 -14.89 -0.42 -2.86
N LEU A 57 -15.63 0.70 -2.81
CA LEU A 57 -15.75 1.54 -1.62
C LEU A 57 -16.25 0.79 -0.37
N PRO A 58 -17.24 -0.12 -0.43
CA PRO A 58 -17.62 -0.89 0.75
C PRO A 58 -16.46 -1.68 1.35
N TYR A 59 -15.61 -2.30 0.53
CA TYR A 59 -14.41 -2.99 1.02
C TYR A 59 -13.37 -2.02 1.59
N LEU A 60 -13.28 -0.79 1.07
CA LEU A 60 -12.41 0.24 1.64
C LEU A 60 -12.89 0.65 3.03
N TYR A 61 -14.18 0.90 3.21
CA TYR A 61 -14.74 1.24 4.53
C TYR A 61 -14.59 0.11 5.54
N LEU A 62 -14.74 -1.16 5.13
CA LEU A 62 -14.41 -2.29 6.00
C LEU A 62 -12.95 -2.26 6.46
N SER A 63 -12.05 -1.87 5.56
CA SER A 63 -10.62 -1.74 5.83
C SER A 63 -10.32 -0.59 6.79
N LEU A 64 -10.89 0.59 6.53
CA LEU A 64 -10.77 1.80 7.33
C LEU A 64 -11.27 1.57 8.77
N CYS A 65 -12.52 1.09 8.91
CA CYS A 65 -13.11 0.81 10.23
C CYS A 65 -12.30 -0.22 10.99
N SER A 66 -11.93 -1.35 10.36
CA SER A 66 -11.13 -2.39 11.03
C SER A 66 -9.76 -1.86 11.47
N PHE A 67 -9.17 -0.93 10.71
CA PHE A 67 -7.90 -0.33 11.08
C PHE A 67 -8.03 0.61 12.28
N GLU A 68 -9.01 1.53 12.27
CA GLU A 68 -9.30 2.41 13.41
C GLU A 68 -9.65 1.60 14.66
N MET A 69 -10.50 0.58 14.50
CA MET A 69 -10.87 -0.30 15.60
C MET A 69 -9.65 -1.02 16.20
N SER A 70 -8.67 -1.39 15.38
CA SER A 70 -7.46 -2.06 15.87
C SER A 70 -6.56 -1.18 16.76
N LYS A 71 -6.77 0.14 16.77
CA LYS A 71 -6.04 1.12 17.58
C LYS A 71 -6.70 1.42 18.92
N MET A 72 -7.92 0.90 19.17
CA MET A 72 -8.73 1.27 20.34
C MET A 72 -8.93 0.10 21.30
N ASP A 73 -8.62 0.30 22.58
CA ASP A 73 -8.74 -0.69 23.65
C ASP A 73 -10.14 -1.34 23.74
N LYS A 74 -11.20 -0.54 23.51
CA LYS A 74 -12.58 -1.02 23.54
C LYS A 74 -12.85 -2.14 22.53
N TYR A 75 -12.16 -2.13 21.39
CA TYR A 75 -12.31 -3.13 20.33
C TYR A 75 -11.26 -4.23 20.43
N THR A 76 -10.02 -3.90 20.76
CA THR A 76 -8.95 -4.91 20.87
C THR A 76 -9.18 -5.87 22.04
N SER A 77 -9.90 -5.43 23.07
CA SER A 77 -10.31 -6.27 24.21
C SER A 77 -11.59 -7.07 23.94
N ASP A 78 -12.33 -6.74 22.89
CA ASP A 78 -13.56 -7.45 22.51
C ASP A 78 -13.23 -8.70 21.68
N PRO A 79 -13.68 -9.90 22.08
CA PRO A 79 -13.49 -11.12 21.31
C PRO A 79 -14.02 -11.08 19.87
N GLU A 80 -15.02 -10.23 19.58
CA GLU A 80 -15.56 -10.01 18.24
C GLU A 80 -14.56 -9.29 17.34
N TYR A 81 -13.85 -8.29 17.87
CA TYR A 81 -12.97 -7.40 17.11
C TYR A 81 -11.47 -7.62 17.36
N LYS A 82 -11.08 -8.64 18.14
CA LYS A 82 -9.67 -9.00 18.42
C LYS A 82 -8.78 -9.21 17.18
N TYR A 83 -9.36 -9.38 15.99
CA TYR A 83 -8.64 -9.54 14.73
C TYR A 83 -8.76 -8.33 13.79
N ALA A 84 -9.20 -7.17 14.29
CA ALA A 84 -9.45 -5.97 13.49
C ALA A 84 -8.24 -5.56 12.62
N SER A 85 -7.01 -5.57 13.17
CA SER A 85 -5.79 -5.31 12.38
C SER A 85 -5.64 -6.30 11.20
N ARG A 86 -5.87 -7.59 11.44
CA ARG A 86 -5.82 -8.61 10.38
C ARG A 86 -6.91 -8.39 9.33
N ASP A 87 -8.09 -8.00 9.77
CA ASP A 87 -9.25 -7.80 8.92
C ASP A 87 -9.12 -6.52 8.08
N ALA A 88 -8.47 -5.48 8.59
CA ALA A 88 -8.05 -4.31 7.81
C ALA A 88 -7.25 -4.75 6.58
N LEU A 89 -6.18 -5.54 6.74
CA LEU A 89 -5.35 -6.01 5.61
C LEU A 89 -6.11 -6.89 4.63
N LYS A 90 -7.00 -7.73 5.15
CA LYS A 90 -7.87 -8.58 4.33
C LYS A 90 -8.78 -7.72 3.46
N TYR A 91 -9.38 -6.68 4.02
CA TYR A 91 -10.32 -5.81 3.31
C TYR A 91 -9.61 -4.83 2.37
N ALA A 92 -8.44 -4.30 2.74
CA ALA A 92 -7.55 -3.56 1.84
C ALA A 92 -7.22 -4.36 0.58
N ALA A 93 -6.82 -5.63 0.75
CA ALA A 93 -6.53 -6.53 -0.36
C ALA A 93 -7.76 -6.83 -1.24
N LYS A 94 -8.96 -6.91 -0.64
CA LYS A 94 -10.21 -7.09 -1.40
C LYS A 94 -10.57 -5.83 -2.18
N TYR A 95 -10.49 -4.66 -1.53
CA TYR A 95 -10.71 -3.35 -2.16
C TYR A 95 -9.84 -3.19 -3.40
N ARG A 96 -8.54 -3.50 -3.32
CA ARG A 96 -7.61 -3.33 -4.44
C ARG A 96 -7.89 -4.24 -5.63
N LYS A 97 -8.50 -5.41 -5.39
CA LYS A 97 -8.99 -6.28 -6.47
C LYS A 97 -10.21 -5.71 -7.19
N LYS A 98 -10.97 -4.83 -6.53
CA LYS A 98 -12.14 -4.14 -7.10
C LYS A 98 -11.74 -2.82 -7.76
N ASP A 99 -10.98 -1.98 -7.05
CA ASP A 99 -10.46 -0.72 -7.57
C ASP A 99 -9.15 -0.92 -8.37
N LYS A 100 -9.26 -1.56 -9.53
CA LYS A 100 -8.11 -1.87 -10.39
C LYS A 100 -7.47 -0.63 -11.02
N ASN A 101 -8.25 0.43 -11.19
CA ASN A 101 -7.83 1.65 -11.88
C ASN A 101 -7.43 2.77 -10.91
N LEU A 102 -7.37 2.48 -9.60
CA LEU A 102 -7.03 3.45 -8.57
C LEU A 102 -7.97 4.67 -8.55
N GLU A 103 -9.24 4.45 -8.88
CA GLU A 103 -10.25 5.51 -8.96
C GLU A 103 -10.41 6.24 -7.62
N PHE A 104 -10.35 5.49 -6.51
CA PHE A 104 -10.51 6.04 -5.17
C PHE A 104 -9.20 6.09 -4.39
N PHE A 105 -8.21 5.28 -4.76
CA PHE A 105 -7.02 5.01 -3.94
C PHE A 105 -6.32 6.28 -3.47
N LYS A 106 -6.15 7.24 -4.39
CA LYS A 106 -5.47 8.51 -4.14
C LYS A 106 -6.19 9.40 -3.13
N ASN A 107 -7.51 9.28 -3.01
CA ASN A 107 -8.30 10.10 -2.08
C ASN A 107 -8.10 9.68 -0.61
N TYR A 108 -7.42 8.57 -0.37
CA TYR A 108 -7.16 7.99 0.95
C TYR A 108 -5.65 7.79 1.19
N GLU A 109 -4.80 8.66 0.62
CA GLU A 109 -3.34 8.60 0.75
C GLU A 109 -2.89 8.52 2.23
N ASP A 110 -3.47 9.32 3.12
CA ASP A 110 -3.15 9.32 4.56
C ASP A 110 -3.40 7.94 5.21
N TYR A 111 -4.53 7.32 4.86
CA TYR A 111 -4.85 5.97 5.33
C TYR A 111 -3.84 4.94 4.83
N TRP A 112 -3.46 5.00 3.55
CA TRP A 112 -2.49 4.08 2.98
C TRP A 112 -1.09 4.27 3.58
N GLU A 113 -0.67 5.50 3.84
CA GLU A 113 0.61 5.80 4.50
C GLU A 113 0.64 5.23 5.92
N GLU A 114 -0.42 5.44 6.71
CA GLU A 114 -0.50 4.95 8.09
C GLU A 114 -0.55 3.42 8.13
N LEU A 115 -1.43 2.81 7.34
CA LEU A 115 -1.56 1.35 7.23
C LEU A 115 -0.21 0.72 6.85
N ASN A 116 0.43 1.25 5.80
CA ASN A 116 1.70 0.73 5.31
C ASN A 116 2.84 0.91 6.31
N THR A 117 2.83 2.00 7.10
CA THR A 117 3.82 2.22 8.17
C THR A 117 3.69 1.18 9.28
N VAL A 118 2.48 0.98 9.80
CA VAL A 118 2.21 -0.01 10.87
C VAL A 118 2.53 -1.43 10.40
N ASP A 119 2.15 -1.76 9.16
CA ASP A 119 2.37 -3.09 8.61
C ASP A 119 3.84 -3.38 8.30
N MET A 120 4.56 -2.37 7.80
CA MET A 120 6.01 -2.45 7.60
C MET A 120 6.71 -2.72 8.93
N GLU A 121 6.38 -1.97 9.98
CA GLU A 121 7.00 -2.11 11.30
C GLU A 121 6.72 -3.48 11.91
N THR A 122 5.49 -3.97 11.77
CA THR A 122 5.12 -5.34 12.15
C THR A 122 5.91 -6.38 11.36
N GLY A 123 6.09 -6.15 10.05
CA GLY A 123 6.85 -7.03 9.17
C GLY A 123 8.33 -7.10 9.55
N PHE A 124 8.95 -5.95 9.84
CA PHE A 124 10.33 -5.87 10.30
C PHE A 124 10.50 -6.50 11.67
N LEU A 125 9.61 -6.22 12.63
CA LEU A 125 9.66 -6.86 13.95
C LEU A 125 9.68 -8.39 13.82
N TYR A 126 8.75 -8.97 13.06
CA TYR A 126 8.74 -10.42 12.84
C TYR A 126 9.98 -10.92 12.11
N PHE A 127 10.56 -10.13 11.20
CA PHE A 127 11.77 -10.51 10.50
C PHE A 127 12.99 -10.53 11.45
N ASP A 128 13.11 -9.50 12.28
CA ASP A 128 14.21 -9.30 13.23
C ASP A 128 14.17 -10.33 14.38
N GLU A 129 12.96 -10.75 14.78
CA GLU A 129 12.76 -11.87 15.71
C GLU A 129 13.06 -13.26 15.09
N GLY A 130 13.40 -13.33 13.81
CA GLY A 130 13.57 -14.59 13.07
C GLY A 130 12.26 -15.32 12.79
N SER A 131 11.10 -14.70 13.08
CA SER A 131 9.76 -15.20 12.77
C SER A 131 9.41 -15.05 11.28
N TYR A 132 10.26 -15.58 10.39
CA TYR A 132 10.18 -15.37 8.94
C TYR A 132 8.85 -15.79 8.31
N SER A 133 8.17 -16.80 8.85
CA SER A 133 6.83 -17.20 8.40
C SER A 133 5.78 -16.11 8.64
N LYS A 134 5.87 -15.40 9.78
CA LYS A 134 4.99 -14.26 10.09
C LYS A 134 5.37 -13.05 9.24
N ALA A 135 6.66 -12.75 9.11
CA ALA A 135 7.15 -11.68 8.24
C ALA A 135 6.71 -11.88 6.78
N LYS A 136 6.88 -13.09 6.24
CA LYS A 136 6.40 -13.47 4.90
C LYS A 136 4.93 -13.14 4.73
N ARG A 137 4.08 -13.60 5.66
CA ARG A 137 2.62 -13.34 5.58
C ARG A 137 2.31 -11.85 5.64
N GLN A 138 3.05 -11.09 6.44
CA GLN A 138 2.88 -9.65 6.57
C GLN A 138 3.20 -8.94 5.25
N PHE A 139 4.43 -9.09 4.75
CA PHE A 139 4.84 -8.47 3.48
C PHE A 139 4.00 -8.97 2.29
N GLN A 140 3.57 -10.24 2.28
CA GLN A 140 2.66 -10.75 1.24
C GLN A 140 1.34 -9.98 1.18
N ARG A 141 0.76 -9.61 2.32
CA ARG A 141 -0.45 -8.78 2.35
C ARG A 141 -0.18 -7.39 1.80
N MET A 142 0.95 -6.79 2.17
CA MET A 142 1.41 -5.50 1.64
C MET A 142 1.51 -5.52 0.12
N THR A 143 2.13 -6.55 -0.45
CA THR A 143 2.20 -6.72 -1.93
C THR A 143 0.83 -6.95 -2.59
N THR A 144 -0.20 -7.35 -1.83
CA THR A 144 -1.54 -7.59 -2.36
C THR A 144 -2.37 -6.31 -2.41
N TYR A 145 -2.29 -5.46 -1.38
CA TYR A 145 -3.03 -4.18 -1.38
C TYR A 145 -2.23 -3.02 -2.00
N TYR A 146 -0.90 -3.11 -2.01
CA TYR A 146 -0.05 -2.10 -2.64
C TYR A 146 1.01 -2.77 -3.53
N PRO A 147 0.60 -3.42 -4.64
CA PRO A 147 1.54 -4.10 -5.54
C PRO A 147 2.57 -3.17 -6.19
N GLU A 148 2.30 -1.87 -6.23
CA GLU A 148 3.22 -0.84 -6.72
C GLU A 148 4.35 -0.51 -5.73
N ASN A 149 4.29 -0.98 -4.48
CA ASN A 149 5.32 -0.73 -3.47
C ASN A 149 6.47 -1.75 -3.60
N PRO A 150 7.66 -1.35 -4.09
CA PRO A 150 8.78 -2.27 -4.33
C PRO A 150 9.32 -2.90 -3.05
N GLY A 151 9.44 -2.13 -1.96
CA GLY A 151 10.15 -2.61 -0.77
C GLY A 151 9.42 -3.76 -0.08
N ALA A 152 8.09 -3.79 -0.15
CA ALA A 152 7.29 -4.91 0.32
C ALA A 152 7.61 -6.21 -0.44
N TRP A 153 7.80 -6.13 -1.76
CA TRP A 153 8.18 -7.29 -2.58
C TRP A 153 9.57 -7.82 -2.25
N GLN A 154 10.55 -6.92 -2.07
CA GLN A 154 11.92 -7.32 -1.73
C GLN A 154 11.99 -7.96 -0.33
N MET A 155 11.26 -7.41 0.65
CA MET A 155 11.16 -8.00 1.98
C MET A 155 10.40 -9.33 1.98
N LEU A 156 9.36 -9.48 1.15
CA LEU A 156 8.69 -10.77 0.94
C LEU A 156 9.67 -11.82 0.40
N GLY A 157 10.43 -11.47 -0.65
CA GLY A 157 11.46 -12.32 -1.24
C GLY A 157 12.53 -12.70 -0.23
N LEU A 158 13.02 -11.74 0.56
CA LEU A 158 14.01 -11.98 1.59
C LEU A 158 13.49 -12.91 2.71
N ALA A 159 12.26 -12.71 3.17
CA ALA A 159 11.62 -13.60 4.13
C ALA A 159 11.46 -15.03 3.57
N GLN A 160 11.08 -15.18 2.29
CA GLN A 160 11.01 -16.47 1.62
C GLN A 160 12.39 -17.14 1.51
N LEU A 161 13.45 -16.40 1.21
CA LEU A 161 14.82 -16.92 1.16
C LEU A 161 15.30 -17.39 2.53
N ARG A 162 15.00 -16.64 3.60
CA ARG A 162 15.26 -17.08 4.99
C ARG A 162 14.51 -18.37 5.35
N MET A 163 13.42 -18.66 4.67
CA MET A 163 12.65 -19.90 4.81
C MET A 163 13.04 -21.01 3.81
N ASN A 164 14.10 -20.81 3.01
CA ASN A 164 14.51 -21.72 1.93
C ASN A 164 13.44 -21.94 0.84
N LEU A 165 12.56 -20.95 0.60
CA LEU A 165 11.52 -20.98 -0.43
C LEU A 165 12.01 -20.27 -1.70
N ALA A 166 13.05 -20.79 -2.34
CA ALA A 166 13.74 -20.11 -3.45
C ALA A 166 12.85 -19.83 -4.66
N ARG A 167 11.92 -20.72 -4.99
CA ARG A 167 10.97 -20.51 -6.12
C ARG A 167 10.03 -19.35 -5.83
N ASP A 168 9.40 -19.35 -4.65
CA ASP A 168 8.49 -18.28 -4.25
C ASP A 168 9.23 -16.94 -4.13
N ALA A 169 10.48 -16.97 -3.65
CA ALA A 169 11.35 -15.79 -3.62
C ALA A 169 11.61 -15.23 -5.02
N ALA A 170 11.87 -16.07 -6.02
CA ALA A 170 12.08 -15.61 -7.39
C ALA A 170 10.83 -14.89 -7.96
N GLU A 171 9.63 -15.40 -7.65
CA GLU A 171 8.38 -14.73 -8.01
C GLU A 171 8.25 -13.36 -7.34
N SER A 172 8.57 -13.27 -6.04
CA SER A 172 8.54 -11.99 -5.31
C SER A 172 9.58 -11.00 -5.83
N MET A 173 10.76 -11.46 -6.24
CA MET A 173 11.79 -10.60 -6.82
C MET A 173 11.44 -10.11 -8.21
N GLU A 174 10.67 -10.87 -8.99
CA GLU A 174 10.08 -10.35 -10.22
C GLU A 174 9.01 -9.29 -9.93
N GLY A 175 8.24 -9.46 -8.84
CA GLY A 175 7.36 -8.41 -8.31
C GLY A 175 8.11 -7.13 -7.96
N TYR A 176 9.22 -7.25 -7.22
CA TYR A 176 10.11 -6.13 -6.90
C TYR A 176 10.61 -5.44 -8.16
N ARG A 177 11.14 -6.21 -9.13
CA ARG A 177 11.70 -5.65 -10.38
C ARG A 177 10.65 -4.88 -11.16
N LYS A 178 9.41 -5.40 -11.26
CA LYS A 178 8.29 -4.72 -11.92
C LYS A 178 7.90 -3.43 -11.20
N ALA A 179 7.70 -3.50 -9.88
CA ALA A 179 7.32 -2.34 -9.08
C ALA A 179 8.42 -1.26 -9.12
N PHE A 180 9.69 -1.65 -8.96
CA PHE A 180 10.83 -0.74 -8.97
C PHE A 180 11.01 -0.06 -10.34
N ALA A 181 10.90 -0.81 -11.44
CA ALA A 181 11.01 -0.25 -12.79
C ALA A 181 9.84 0.69 -13.15
N ALA A 182 8.71 0.59 -12.45
CA ALA A 182 7.56 1.47 -12.66
C ALA A 182 7.67 2.80 -11.90
N ILE A 183 8.68 2.97 -11.03
CA ILE A 183 8.88 4.21 -10.27
C ILE A 183 9.40 5.27 -11.22
N PRO A 184 8.64 6.35 -11.48
CA PRO A 184 9.09 7.39 -12.40
C PRO A 184 10.26 8.18 -11.81
N ASP A 185 10.25 8.35 -10.50
CA ASP A 185 11.16 9.17 -9.74
C ASP A 185 11.17 8.69 -8.28
N LEU A 186 12.30 8.20 -7.79
CA LEU A 186 12.46 7.74 -6.40
C LEU A 186 12.16 8.87 -5.42
N ASP A 187 12.41 10.12 -5.82
CA ASP A 187 12.20 11.30 -5.00
C ASP A 187 10.72 11.60 -4.76
N ARG A 188 9.82 11.08 -5.60
CA ARG A 188 8.37 11.28 -5.49
C ARG A 188 7.64 10.17 -4.77
N LEU A 189 8.36 9.13 -4.33
CA LEU A 189 7.75 8.09 -3.53
C LEU A 189 7.23 8.68 -2.20
N PRO A 190 6.05 8.23 -1.74
CA PRO A 190 5.58 8.49 -0.39
C PRO A 190 6.64 8.11 0.67
N LYS A 191 6.63 8.81 1.81
CA LYS A 191 7.68 8.71 2.82
C LYS A 191 7.82 7.30 3.39
N ASP A 192 6.69 6.66 3.67
CA ASP A 192 6.58 5.27 4.09
C ASP A 192 7.20 4.31 3.07
N GLN A 193 6.97 4.55 1.77
CA GLN A 193 7.54 3.73 0.70
C GLN A 193 9.04 3.95 0.53
N LYS A 194 9.52 5.21 0.61
CA LYS A 194 10.96 5.51 0.62
C LYS A 194 11.66 4.78 1.76
N ARG A 195 11.07 4.80 2.96
CA ARG A 195 11.59 4.07 4.12
C ARG A 195 11.61 2.56 3.84
N LEU A 196 10.48 1.96 3.46
CA LEU A 196 10.41 0.52 3.20
C LEU A 196 11.40 0.07 2.12
N LEU A 197 11.49 0.81 1.01
CA LEU A 197 12.42 0.52 -0.07
C LEU A 197 13.88 0.59 0.42
N ARG A 198 14.29 1.67 1.09
CA ARG A 198 15.64 1.79 1.64
C ARG A 198 16.00 0.63 2.56
N GLU A 199 15.15 0.35 3.55
CA GLU A 199 15.37 -0.74 4.51
C GLU A 199 15.44 -2.10 3.80
N SER A 200 14.59 -2.33 2.80
CA SER A 200 14.59 -3.57 2.02
C SER A 200 15.87 -3.76 1.20
N MET A 201 16.41 -2.67 0.64
CA MET A 201 17.65 -2.70 -0.15
C MET A 201 18.85 -3.00 0.75
N ILE A 202 18.94 -2.35 1.92
CA ILE A 202 19.99 -2.61 2.93
C ILE A 202 19.96 -4.09 3.32
N ARG A 203 18.82 -4.56 3.84
CA ARG A 203 18.68 -5.92 4.37
C ARG A 203 18.90 -7.00 3.32
N TYR A 204 18.49 -6.75 2.07
CA TYR A 204 18.72 -7.68 0.98
C TYR A 204 20.19 -7.70 0.51
N ALA A 205 20.83 -6.53 0.44
CA ALA A 205 22.25 -6.45 0.11
C ALA A 205 23.12 -7.11 1.19
N GLU A 206 22.85 -6.89 2.48
CA GLU A 206 23.52 -7.59 3.59
C GLU A 206 23.33 -9.11 3.51
N PHE A 207 22.13 -9.56 3.16
CA PHE A 207 21.91 -10.99 2.94
C PHE A 207 22.79 -11.53 1.81
N LEU A 208 22.86 -10.85 0.68
CA LEU A 208 23.68 -11.28 -0.45
C LEU A 208 25.17 -11.29 -0.09
N ASP A 209 25.66 -10.26 0.59
CA ASP A 209 27.04 -10.20 1.09
C ASP A 209 27.34 -11.35 2.06
N SER A 210 26.42 -11.65 2.99
CA SER A 210 26.54 -12.81 3.89
C SER A 210 26.62 -14.17 3.17
N LYS A 211 26.24 -14.22 1.90
CA LYS A 211 26.35 -15.39 1.01
C LYS A 211 27.57 -15.34 0.09
N GLY A 212 28.46 -14.36 0.26
CA GLY A 212 29.62 -14.14 -0.60
C GLY A 212 29.26 -13.55 -1.96
N MET A 213 28.03 -13.06 -2.16
CA MET A 213 27.53 -12.51 -3.42
C MET A 213 27.72 -10.99 -3.49
N GLN A 214 28.95 -10.51 -3.26
CA GLN A 214 29.28 -9.09 -3.15
C GLN A 214 28.86 -8.25 -4.35
N ASP A 215 29.08 -8.73 -5.57
CA ASP A 215 28.66 -8.01 -6.79
C ASP A 215 27.14 -7.84 -6.87
N SER A 216 26.39 -8.86 -6.42
CA SER A 216 24.93 -8.77 -6.37
C SER A 216 24.45 -7.84 -5.24
N ALA A 217 25.14 -7.85 -4.10
CA ALA A 217 24.86 -6.91 -3.00
C ALA A 217 25.07 -5.46 -3.47
N ARG A 218 26.20 -5.18 -4.15
CA ARG A 218 26.50 -3.88 -4.74
C ARG A 218 25.43 -3.46 -5.76
N ALA A 219 25.06 -4.35 -6.66
CA ALA A 219 24.03 -4.09 -7.67
C ALA A 219 22.64 -3.82 -7.05
N THR A 220 22.35 -4.41 -5.88
CA THR A 220 21.11 -4.16 -5.15
C THR A 220 21.04 -2.76 -4.59
N ILE A 221 22.14 -2.26 -3.99
CA ILE A 221 22.13 -0.98 -3.28
C ILE A 221 22.40 0.22 -4.20
N ALA A 222 23.19 0.04 -5.27
CA ALA A 222 23.61 1.11 -6.15
C ALA A 222 22.48 2.00 -6.71
N PRO A 223 21.30 1.47 -7.13
CA PRO A 223 20.21 2.29 -7.63
C PRO A 223 19.63 3.29 -6.63
N GLY A 224 19.83 3.06 -5.33
CA GLY A 224 19.33 3.92 -4.26
C GLY A 224 20.33 4.98 -3.80
N LEU A 225 21.54 5.02 -4.37
CA LEU A 225 22.64 5.86 -3.86
C LEU A 225 22.27 7.33 -3.78
N GLU A 226 21.78 7.90 -4.86
CA GLU A 226 21.39 9.33 -4.92
C GLU A 226 20.34 9.68 -3.86
N GLN A 227 19.34 8.81 -3.69
CA GLN A 227 18.20 9.07 -2.83
C GLN A 227 18.46 8.81 -1.35
N PHE A 228 19.26 7.78 -1.06
CA PHE A 228 19.36 7.20 0.28
C PHE A 228 20.73 7.37 0.94
N SER A 229 21.73 7.94 0.26
CA SER A 229 23.07 8.19 0.84
C SER A 229 23.07 9.14 2.05
N GLY A 230 22.00 9.91 2.25
CA GLY A 230 21.81 10.70 3.48
C GLY A 230 21.56 9.85 4.73
N ASN A 231 21.18 8.58 4.57
CA ASN A 231 21.07 7.63 5.67
C ASN A 231 22.44 6.98 5.97
N PRO A 232 22.97 7.06 7.21
CA PRO A 232 24.30 6.56 7.53
C PRO A 232 24.49 5.05 7.32
N GLU A 233 23.47 4.25 7.57
CA GLU A 233 23.51 2.79 7.41
C GLU A 233 23.60 2.43 5.92
N PHE A 234 22.75 3.04 5.09
CA PHE A 234 22.80 2.88 3.65
C PHE A 234 24.16 3.26 3.08
N LYS A 235 24.67 4.44 3.47
CA LYS A 235 25.98 4.91 3.01
C LYS A 235 27.12 3.99 3.47
N GLY A 236 27.10 3.59 4.75
CA GLY A 236 28.12 2.71 5.31
C GLY A 236 28.17 1.35 4.60
N LEU A 237 27.02 0.76 4.31
CA LEU A 237 26.93 -0.48 3.55
C LEU A 237 27.42 -0.31 2.10
N TYR A 238 27.02 0.76 1.43
CA TYR A 238 27.51 1.05 0.07
C TYR A 238 29.03 1.18 0.04
N ASP A 239 29.60 1.94 0.98
CA ASP A 239 31.05 2.15 1.06
C ASP A 239 31.78 0.84 1.41
N ALA A 240 31.22 -0.03 2.27
CA ALA A 240 31.82 -1.31 2.63
C ALA A 240 31.83 -2.33 1.49
N LEU A 241 30.89 -2.22 0.56
CA LEU A 241 30.84 -3.09 -0.61
C LEU A 241 31.86 -2.67 -1.67
N ASN A 242 32.25 -1.39 -1.78
CA ASN A 242 33.13 -0.81 -2.83
C ASN A 242 34.59 -0.67 -2.41
#